data_AF-A0A3D2VX30-F1
#
_entry.id   AF-A0A3D2VX30-F1
#
_cell.length_a   1.000
_cell.length_b   1.000
_cell.length_c   1.000
_cell.angle_alpha   90.00
_cell.angle_beta   90.00
_cell.angle_gamma   90.00
#
_symmetry.space_group_name_H-M   'P 1'
#
loop_
_entity.id
_entity.type
_entity.pdbx_description
1 polymer ?
#
loop_
_entity_poly.entity_id
_entity_poly.type
_entity_poly.pdbx_seq_one_letter_code
_entity_poly.pdbx_strand_id
1 'polypeptide(L)'
;MKNLLASLTALALAALGGPALAQTPAAELAQPPQSAQTWSIISGSGQHGRSLRWTDAQGVRWSRESILLRGFVTEIDQQLRFAPNGALV
;
A
#
# COMPACT_ATOMS: atom_id res chain seq x y z
N MET A 1 -33.96 11.68 -30.12
CA MET A 1 -33.27 12.55 -29.14
C MET A 1 -33.48 12.10 -27.69
N LYS A 2 -34.71 11.79 -27.25
CA LYS A 2 -35.01 11.36 -25.86
C LYS A 2 -34.19 10.14 -25.40
N ASN A 3 -34.03 9.14 -26.27
CA ASN A 3 -33.28 7.92 -25.97
C ASN A 3 -31.77 8.18 -25.90
N LEU A 4 -31.25 9.12 -26.70
CA LEU A 4 -29.85 9.51 -26.70
C LEU A 4 -29.48 10.25 -25.40
N LEU A 5 -30.36 11.15 -24.93
CA LEU A 5 -30.20 11.81 -23.64
C LEU A 5 -30.20 10.79 -22.50
N ALA A 6 -31.15 9.84 -22.49
CA ALA A 6 -31.22 8.81 -21.45
C ALA A 6 -29.96 7.93 -21.40
N SER A 7 -29.42 7.55 -22.56
CA SER A 7 -28.16 6.80 -22.65
C SER A 7 -26.95 7.61 -22.16
N LEU A 8 -26.89 8.91 -22.48
CA LEU A 8 -25.82 9.80 -22.00
C LEU A 8 -25.88 10.02 -20.49
N THR A 9 -27.08 10.17 -19.92
CA THR A 9 -27.27 10.30 -18.47
C THR A 9 -26.87 9.02 -17.73
N ALA A 10 -27.23 7.85 -18.26
CA ALA A 10 -26.84 6.58 -17.67
C ALA A 10 -25.31 6.37 -17.70
N LEU A 11 -24.65 6.74 -18.80
CA LEU A 11 -23.19 6.65 -18.93
C LEU A 11 -22.46 7.62 -17.99
N ALA A 12 -22.98 8.84 -17.83
CA ALA A 12 -22.43 9.82 -16.89
C ALA A 12 -22.55 9.35 -15.43
N LEU A 13 -23.68 8.73 -15.04
CA LEU A 13 -23.83 8.15 -13.70
C LEU A 13 -22.89 6.96 -13.47
N ALA A 14 -22.67 6.12 -14.49
CA ALA A 14 -21.73 5.01 -14.40
C ALA A 14 -20.27 5.49 -14.25
N ALA A 15 -19.91 6.62 -14.88
CA ALA A 15 -18.58 7.23 -14.77
C ALA A 15 -18.31 7.92 -13.42
N LEU A 16 -19.36 8.25 -12.66
CA LEU A 16 -19.27 8.88 -11.33
C LEU A 16 -19.25 7.85 -10.17
N GLY A 17 -19.44 6.55 -10.48
CA GLY A 17 -19.85 5.53 -9.52
C GLY A 17 -18.74 4.75 -8.80
N GLY A 18 -17.49 5.22 -8.75
CA GLY A 18 -16.48 4.53 -7.96
C GLY A 18 -15.30 5.42 -7.59
N PRO A 19 -14.92 5.54 -6.30
CA PRO A 19 -13.60 6.04 -5.96
C PRO A 19 -12.58 5.15 -6.66
N ALA A 20 -11.61 5.76 -7.33
CA ALA A 20 -10.43 5.07 -7.83
C ALA A 20 -9.58 4.61 -6.62
N LEU A 21 -10.06 3.61 -5.88
CA LEU A 21 -9.37 2.98 -4.76
C LEU A 21 -8.29 2.02 -5.29
N ALA A 22 -7.42 2.51 -6.16
CA ALA A 22 -6.23 1.76 -6.54
C ALA A 22 -5.24 1.66 -5.36
N GLN A 23 -5.32 2.61 -4.43
CA GLN A 23 -4.43 2.72 -3.28
C GLN A 23 -5.18 2.34 -2.01
N THR A 24 -4.59 1.45 -1.21
CA THR A 24 -5.06 1.12 0.13
C THR A 24 -5.08 2.40 0.98
N PRO A 25 -6.21 2.75 1.62
CA PRO A 25 -6.27 3.88 2.54
C PRO A 25 -5.20 3.78 3.63
N ALA A 26 -4.61 4.90 4.02
CA ALA A 26 -3.51 4.90 5.00
C ALA A 26 -3.87 4.25 6.34
N ALA A 27 -5.14 4.33 6.75
CA ALA A 27 -5.67 3.71 7.95
C ALA A 27 -5.73 2.17 7.88
N GLU A 28 -5.74 1.60 6.68
CA GLU A 28 -5.77 0.15 6.44
C GLU A 28 -4.37 -0.46 6.26
N LEU A 29 -3.33 0.38 6.23
CA LEU A 29 -1.94 -0.07 6.17
C LEU A 29 -1.51 -0.74 7.49
N ALA A 30 -0.62 -1.71 7.39
CA ALA A 30 -0.12 -2.51 8.49
C ALA A 30 0.51 -1.65 9.59
N GLN A 31 0.12 -1.87 10.84
CA GLN A 31 0.62 -1.12 11.98
C GLN A 31 1.80 -1.87 12.62
N PRO A 32 3.04 -1.38 12.48
CA PRO A 32 4.20 -2.06 13.05
C PRO A 32 4.16 -1.99 14.58
N PRO A 33 4.54 -3.07 15.29
CA PRO A 33 4.70 -3.03 16.74
C PRO A 33 5.88 -2.13 17.13
N GLN A 34 5.93 -1.69 18.38
CA GLN A 34 7.04 -0.87 18.90
C GLN A 34 8.40 -1.61 18.82
N SER A 35 8.38 -2.94 18.83
CA SER A 35 9.58 -3.79 18.69
C SER A 35 10.06 -3.97 17.24
N ALA A 36 9.38 -3.38 16.25
CA ALA A 36 9.79 -3.49 14.86
C ALA A 36 11.18 -2.89 14.64
N GLN A 37 12.01 -3.59 13.87
CA GLN A 37 13.29 -3.06 13.43
C GLN A 37 13.03 -1.90 12.46
N THR A 38 13.69 -0.77 12.68
CA THR A 38 13.53 0.43 11.85
C THR A 38 14.82 0.71 11.09
N TRP A 39 14.70 0.86 9.78
CA TRP A 39 15.81 1.13 8.86
C TRP A 39 15.53 2.42 8.09
N SER A 40 16.54 3.25 7.87
CA SER A 40 16.43 4.44 7.03
C SER A 40 16.71 4.10 5.57
N ILE A 41 15.89 4.61 4.66
CA ILE A 41 16.13 4.54 3.22
C ILE A 41 16.90 5.79 2.83
N ILE A 42 18.17 5.64 2.47
CA ILE A 42 19.11 6.76 2.25
C ILE A 42 19.81 6.66 0.90
N SER A 43 20.27 7.80 0.41
CA SER A 43 21.18 7.91 -0.74
C SER A 43 22.19 9.03 -0.50
N GLY A 44 23.05 9.31 -1.49
CA GLY A 44 23.95 10.47 -1.44
C GLY A 44 23.24 11.82 -1.28
N SER A 45 21.96 11.94 -1.65
CA SER A 45 21.17 13.17 -1.48
C SER A 45 20.41 13.26 -0.15
N GLY A 46 20.57 12.29 0.75
CA GLY A 46 19.93 12.25 2.06
C GLY A 46 18.93 11.11 2.23
N GLN A 47 18.06 11.26 3.24
CA GLN A 47 17.05 10.26 3.61
C GLN A 47 15.76 10.46 2.82
N HIS A 48 15.22 9.37 2.29
CA HIS A 48 14.00 9.32 1.48
C HIS A 48 12.86 8.59 2.16
N GLY A 49 13.11 7.94 3.30
CA GLY A 49 12.07 7.15 3.94
C GLY A 49 12.57 6.24 5.05
N ARG A 50 11.71 5.29 5.39
CA ARG A 50 11.99 4.23 6.38
C ARG A 50 11.39 2.90 5.95
N SER A 51 12.05 1.82 6.35
CA SER A 51 11.55 0.45 6.27
C SER A 51 11.43 -0.09 7.70
N LEU A 52 10.21 -0.46 8.09
CA LEU A 52 9.94 -1.14 9.36
C LEU A 52 9.77 -2.64 9.09
N ARG A 53 10.38 -3.49 9.91
CA ARG A 53 10.34 -4.94 9.73
C ARG A 53 10.04 -5.65 11.04
N TRP A 54 9.13 -6.62 11.01
CA TRP A 54 8.76 -7.40 12.17
C TRP A 54 8.26 -8.79 11.76
N THR A 55 8.15 -9.68 12.73
CA THR A 55 7.45 -10.96 12.60
C THR A 55 6.24 -10.91 13.52
N ASP A 56 5.05 -11.24 13.02
CA ASP A 56 3.85 -11.29 13.85
C ASP A 56 3.74 -12.60 14.66
N ALA A 57 2.68 -12.72 15.47
CA ALA A 57 2.47 -13.89 16.32
C ALA A 57 2.23 -15.19 15.52
N GLN A 58 1.87 -15.07 14.26
CA GLN A 58 1.60 -16.15 13.32
C GLN A 58 2.87 -16.54 12.54
N GLY A 59 4.00 -15.88 12.79
CA GLY A 59 5.26 -16.13 12.11
C GLY A 59 5.37 -15.47 10.73
N VAL A 60 4.41 -14.63 10.33
CA VAL A 60 4.48 -13.89 9.06
C VAL A 60 5.53 -12.81 9.19
N ARG A 61 6.45 -12.74 8.22
CA ARG A 61 7.42 -11.64 8.16
C ARG A 61 6.80 -10.48 7.41
N TRP A 62 6.71 -9.36 8.09
CA TRP A 62 6.18 -8.13 7.55
C TRP A 62 7.29 -7.14 7.26
N SER A 63 7.09 -6.34 6.21
CA SER A 63 7.79 -5.07 6.03
C SER A 63 6.81 -3.98 5.62
N ARG A 64 7.00 -2.79 6.18
CA ARG A 64 6.30 -1.57 5.79
C ARG A 64 7.31 -0.51 5.38
N GLU A 65 7.15 0.02 4.18
CA GLU A 65 7.98 1.09 3.65
C GLU A 65 7.16 2.36 3.49
N SER A 66 7.73 3.47 3.95
CA SER A 66 7.19 4.81 3.76
C SER A 66 8.27 5.64 3.09
N ILE A 67 8.03 6.00 1.83
CA ILE A 67 9.01 6.64 0.96
C ILE A 67 8.44 7.96 0.47
N LEU A 68 9.19 9.05 0.64
CA LEU A 68 8.95 10.34 0.04
C LEU A 68 10.07 10.63 -0.96
N LEU A 69 9.72 10.67 -2.24
CA LEU A 69 10.66 11.04 -3.29
C LEU A 69 10.09 12.14 -4.17
N ARG A 70 10.68 13.34 -4.09
CA ARG A 70 10.29 14.51 -4.90
C ARG A 70 8.79 14.86 -4.80
N GLY A 71 8.21 14.75 -3.60
CA GLY A 71 6.80 15.05 -3.36
C GLY A 71 5.84 13.90 -3.67
N PHE A 72 6.33 12.76 -4.16
CA PHE A 72 5.54 11.54 -4.30
C PHE A 72 5.72 10.66 -3.07
N VAL A 73 4.60 10.40 -2.37
CA VAL A 73 4.57 9.50 -1.22
C VAL A 73 4.13 8.13 -1.69
N THR A 74 4.95 7.12 -1.37
CA THR A 74 4.64 5.71 -1.61
C THR A 74 4.67 4.97 -0.29
N GLU A 75 3.57 4.28 0.02
CA GLU A 75 3.46 3.35 1.13
C GLU A 75 3.37 1.92 0.57
N ILE A 76 4.19 1.00 1.11
CA ILE A 76 4.24 -0.39 0.66
C ILE A 76 4.19 -1.30 1.88
N ASP A 77 3.19 -2.17 1.94
CA ASP A 77 3.14 -3.29 2.87
C ASP A 77 3.47 -4.58 2.12
N GLN A 78 4.34 -5.41 2.72
CA GLN A 78 4.67 -6.73 2.21
C GLN A 78 4.57 -7.76 3.32
N GLN A 79 3.99 -8.91 2.98
CA GLN A 79 3.95 -10.11 3.81
C GLN A 79 4.75 -11.23 3.14
N LEU A 80 5.55 -11.93 3.93
CA LEU A 80 6.24 -13.14 3.52
C LEU A 80 5.85 -14.26 4.47
N ARG A 81 5.26 -15.32 3.90
CA ARG A 81 4.93 -16.55 4.60
C ARG A 81 5.91 -17.63 4.15
N PHE A 82 6.36 -18.43 5.10
CA PHE A 82 7.31 -19.50 4.82
C PHE A 82 6.70 -20.84 5.22
N ALA A 83 6.82 -21.83 4.34
CA ALA A 83 6.60 -23.22 4.67
C ALA A 83 7.67 -23.71 5.68
N PRO A 84 7.46 -24.84 6.39
CA PRO A 84 8.42 -25.38 7.34
C PRO A 84 9.81 -25.68 6.76
N ASN A 85 9.89 -25.94 5.44
CA ASN A 85 11.15 -26.15 4.72
C ASN A 85 11.85 -24.83 4.30
N GLY A 86 11.31 -23.67 4.69
CA GLY A 86 11.84 -22.35 4.35
C GLY A 86 11.46 -21.83 2.96
N ALA A 87 10.63 -22.54 2.19
CA ALA A 87 10.11 -22.03 0.92
C ALA A 87 9.06 -20.93 1.15
N LEU A 88 8.99 -19.95 0.24
CA LEU A 88 7.91 -18.95 0.22
C LEU A 88 6.59 -19.59 -0.20
N VAL A 89 5.49 -19.17 0.45
CA VAL A 89 4.12 -19.63 0.16
C VAL A 89 3.13 -18.49 0.03
#